data_AF-A0A7W7S0Q6-F1
#
_entry.id   AF-A0A7W7S0Q6-F1
#
_cell.length_a   1.000
_cell.length_b   1.000
_cell.length_c   1.000
_cell.angle_alpha   90.00
_cell.angle_beta   90.00
_cell.angle_gamma   90.00
#
_symmetry.space_group_name_H-M   'P 1'
#
loop_
_entity.id
_entity.type
_entity.pdbx_description
1 polymer ?
#
loop_
_entity_poly.entity_id
_entity_poly.type
_entity_poly.pdbx_seq_one_letter_code
_entity_poly.pdbx_strand_id
1 'polypeptide(L)' 'MYGWVILGDAATKRVNGQEVVVTAGKPGDIGAVIRAWEDAERHRMLYELGNLARLVDAAMTRLQLHHRTPDGRGNTC' A
#
# COMPACT_ATOMS: atom_id res chain seq x y z
N MET A 1 -15.99 -2.41 -11.37
CA MET A 1 -15.72 -1.50 -10.23
C MET A 1 -16.86 -1.71 -9.24
N TYR A 2 -16.64 -2.43 -8.14
CA TYR A 2 -17.67 -2.67 -7.14
C TYR A 2 -17.74 -1.44 -6.22
N GLY A 3 -18.85 -0.69 -6.31
CA GLY A 3 -19.08 0.50 -5.50
C GLY A 3 -19.47 0.16 -4.06
N TRP A 4 -19.67 1.19 -3.25
CA TRP A 4 -20.23 1.04 -1.91
C TRP A 4 -21.70 0.61 -1.97
N VAL A 5 -22.08 -0.35 -1.13
CA VAL A 5 -23.47 -0.66 -0.83
C VAL A 5 -23.85 0.09 0.43
N ILE A 6 -24.83 1.00 0.33
CA ILE A 6 -25.24 1.89 1.43
C ILE A 6 -26.54 1.36 2.05
N LEU A 7 -26.55 1.22 3.37
CA LEU A 7 -27.66 0.71 4.18
C LEU A 7 -27.87 1.69 5.33
N GLY A 8 -28.59 2.79 5.05
CA GLY A 8 -28.79 3.88 6.01
C GLY A 8 -27.46 4.52 6.42
N ASP A 9 -27.12 4.39 7.70
CA ASP A 9 -25.90 4.97 8.29
C ASP A 9 -24.70 4.02 8.24
N ALA A 10 -24.82 2.90 7.53
CA ALA A 10 -23.73 1.97 7.27
C ALA A 10 -23.45 1.84 5.77
N ALA A 11 -22.21 1.53 5.41
CA ALA A 11 -21.86 1.17 4.06
C ALA A 11 -20.83 0.03 4.05
N THR A 12 -20.94 -0.86 3.07
CA THR A 12 -20.03 -1.98 2.88
C THR A 12 -19.43 -1.98 1.47
N LYS A 13 -18.19 -2.43 1.36
CA LYS A 13 -17.46 -2.62 0.10
C LYS A 13 -16.45 -3.75 0.25
N ARG A 14 -16.26 -4.53 -0.82
CA ARG A 14 -15.15 -5.50 -0.87
C ARG A 14 -13.88 -4.84 -1.41
N VAL A 15 -12.79 -4.97 -0.68
CA VAL A 15 -11.47 -4.43 -1.02
C VAL A 15 -10.44 -5.54 -0.79
N ASN A 16 -9.69 -5.91 -1.83
CA ASN A 16 -8.68 -6.97 -1.79
C ASN A 16 -9.19 -8.31 -1.18
N GLY A 17 -10.44 -8.68 -1.46
CA GLY A 17 -11.08 -9.90 -0.94
C GLY A 17 -11.71 -9.76 0.45
N GLN A 18 -11.34 -8.73 1.21
CA GLN A 18 -11.89 -8.42 2.53
C GLN A 18 -13.17 -7.56 2.40
N GLU A 19 -14.15 -7.83 3.25
CA GLU A 19 -15.31 -6.96 3.43
C GLU A 19 -14.96 -5.83 4.41
N VAL A 20 -15.17 -4.60 3.98
CA VAL A 20 -15.00 -3.39 4.80
C VAL A 20 -16.38 -2.85 5.10
N VAL A 21 -16.63 -2.57 6.38
CA VAL A 21 -17.85 -1.92 6.85
C VAL A 21 -17.47 -0.59 7.48
N VAL A 22 -18.15 0.47 7.08
CA VAL A 22 -18.04 1.79 7.70
C VAL A 22 -19.41 2.21 8.23
N THR A 23 -19.42 2.90 9.36
CA THR A 23 -20.63 3.41 9.99
C THR A 23 -20.48 4.90 10.29
N ALA A 24 -21.55 5.66 10.07
CA ALA A 24 -21.65 7.04 10.48
C ALA A 24 -22.24 7.11 11.90
N GLY A 25 -21.66 7.97 12.74
CA GLY A 25 -22.21 8.24 14.08
C GLY A 25 -23.46 9.13 14.07
N LYS A 26 -23.80 9.71 12.91
CA LYS A 26 -24.96 10.58 12.71
C LYS A 26 -25.65 10.27 11.37
N PRO A 27 -26.98 10.37 11.31
CA PRO A 27 -27.71 10.19 10.07
C PRO A 27 -27.29 11.18 8.98
N GLY A 28 -27.11 10.68 7.76
CA GLY A 28 -26.77 11.50 6.58
C GLY A 28 -25.27 11.75 6.36
N ASP A 29 -24.40 11.38 7.31
CA ASP A 29 -22.95 11.61 7.21
C ASP A 29 -22.19 10.45 6.53
N ILE A 30 -22.88 9.38 6.10
CA ILE A 30 -22.24 8.17 5.55
C ILE A 30 -21.37 8.47 4.32
N GLY A 31 -21.74 9.45 3.50
CA GLY A 31 -20.94 9.89 2.36
C GLY A 31 -19.60 10.51 2.77
N ALA A 32 -19.56 11.27 3.88
CA ALA A 32 -18.33 11.85 4.40
C ALA A 32 -17.41 10.78 4.99
N VAL A 33 -17.97 9.80 5.71
CA VAL A 33 -17.24 8.65 6.25
C VAL A 33 -16.61 7.81 5.13
N ILE A 34 -17.38 7.53 4.07
CA ILE A 34 -16.88 6.84 2.89
C ILE A 34 -15.66 7.55 2.29
N ARG A 35 -15.76 8.87 2.06
CA ARG A 35 -14.66 9.67 1.49
C ARG A 35 -13.43 9.66 2.39
N ALA A 36 -13.61 9.85 3.70
CA ALA A 36 -12.52 9.82 4.66
C ALA A 36 -11.81 8.46 4.66
N TRP A 37 -12.56 7.36 4.56
CA TRP A 37 -11.99 6.02 4.43
C TRP A 37 -11.20 5.85 3.13
N GLU A 38 -11.76 6.29 1.99
CA GLU A 38 -11.08 6.17 0.69
C GLU A 38 -9.80 6.99 0.62
N ASP A 39 -9.79 8.18 1.22
CA ASP A 39 -8.58 9.01 1.33
C ASP A 39 -7.55 8.37 2.25
N ALA A 40 -7.96 7.83 3.41
CA ALA A 40 -7.04 7.13 4.31
C ALA A 40 -6.42 5.89 3.63
N GLU A 41 -7.21 5.12 2.89
CA GLU A 41 -6.74 3.94 2.17
C GLU A 41 -5.77 4.30 1.05
N ARG A 42 -6.04 5.40 0.32
CA ARG A 42 -5.12 5.92 -0.69
C ARG A 42 -3.77 6.31 -0.07
N HIS A 43 -3.79 7.01 1.07
CA HIS A 43 -2.55 7.37 1.77
C HIS A 43 -1.78 6.14 2.24
N ARG A 44 -2.47 5.10 2.74
CA ARG A 44 -1.84 3.83 3.12
C ARG A 44 -1.16 3.15 1.94
N MET A 45 -1.84 3.03 0.81
CA MET A 45 -1.26 2.43 -0.40
C MET A 45 -0.01 3.19 -0.88
N LEU A 46 -0.05 4.52 -0.87
CA LEU A 46 1.11 5.33 -1.26
C LEU A 46 2.29 5.14 -0.30
N TYR A 47 2.02 5.01 0.99
CA TYR A 47 3.05 4.74 1.99
C TYR A 47 3.70 3.37 1.79
N GLU A 48 2.90 2.33 1.59
CA GLU A 48 3.38 0.97 1.31
C GLU A 48 4.20 0.91 0.02
N LEU A 49 3.74 1.58 -1.03
CA LEU A 49 4.47 1.67 -2.30
C LEU A 49 5.81 2.40 -2.14
N GLY A 50 5.85 3.49 -1.36
CA GLY A 50 7.08 4.19 -1.05
C GLY A 50 8.09 3.32 -0.27
N ASN A 51 7.60 2.51 0.66
CA ASN A 51 8.45 1.55 1.36
C ASN A 51 8.97 0.45 0.43
N LEU A 52 8.12 -0.06 -0.47
CA LEU A 52 8.53 -1.04 -1.46
C LEU A 52 9.64 -0.48 -2.38
N ALA A 53 9.50 0.76 -2.84
CA ALA A 53 10.52 1.43 -3.66
C ALA A 53 11.87 1.49 -2.94
N ARG A 54 11.89 1.86 -1.65
CA ARG A 54 13.14 1.88 -0.86
C ARG A 54 13.77 0.50 -0.72
N LEU A 55 12.97 -0.55 -0.57
CA LEU A 55 13.47 -1.93 -0.49
C LEU A 55 14.10 -2.37 -1.82
N VAL A 56 13.48 -2.03 -2.94
CA VAL A 56 14.01 -2.31 -4.28
C VAL A 56 15.33 -1.54 -4.50
N ASP A 57 15.39 -0.26 -4.16
CA ASP A 57 16.61 0.56 -4.27
C ASP A 57 17.76 -0.01 -3.43
N ALA A 58 17.47 -0.44 -2.20
CA ALA A 58 18.45 -1.07 -1.32
C ALA A 58 18.95 -2.41 -1.90
N ALA A 59 18.06 -3.23 -2.47
CA ALA A 59 18.43 -4.47 -3.12
C ALA A 59 19.30 -4.24 -4.37
N MET A 60 18.92 -3.28 -5.22
CA MET A 60 19.70 -2.89 -6.40
C MET A 60 21.09 -2.35 -6.03
N THR A 61 21.17 -1.51 -4.98
CA THR A 61 22.45 -1.00 -4.47
C THR A 61 23.36 -2.16 -4.00
N ARG A 62 22.81 -3.14 -3.27
CA ARG A 62 23.56 -4.33 -2.84
C ARG A 62 24.04 -5.17 -4.03
N LEU A 63 23.20 -5.37 -5.04
CA LEU A 63 23.56 -6.10 -6.26
C LEU A 63 24.67 -5.40 -7.04
N GLN A 64 24.62 -4.07 -7.15
CA GLN A 64 25.68 -3.28 -7.79
C GLN A 64 27.00 -3.37 -7.03
N LEU A 65 26.97 -3.36 -5.69
CA LEU A 65 28.16 -3.54 -4.86
C LEU A 65 28.75 -4.95 -5.02
N HIS A 66 27.91 -5.99 -5.05
CA HIS A 66 28.36 -7.37 -5.30
C HIS A 66 28.91 -7.58 -6.71
N HIS A 67 28.40 -6.86 -7.71
CA HIS A 67 28.98 -6.91 -9.06
C HIS A 67 30.31 -6.14 -9.16
N ARG A 68 30.52 -5.13 -8.30
CA ARG A 68 31.74 -4.31 -8.30
C ARG A 68 32.87 -4.88 -7.44
N THR A 69 32.62 -5.91 -6.61
CA THR A 69 33.70 -6.75 -6.07
C THR A 69 34.28 -7.61 -7.19
N PRO A 70 35.51 -7.36 -7.67
CA PRO A 70 36.17 -8.29 -8.56
C PRO A 70 36.43 -9.56 -7.75
N ASP A 71 36.28 -10.72 -8.40
CA ASP A 71 36.77 -11.98 -7.88
C ASP A 71 38.22 -11.80 -7.41
N GLY A 72 38.38 -11.73 -6.08
CA GLY A 72 39.67 -11.79 -5.42
C GLY A 72 40.22 -13.20 -5.57
N ARG A 73 40.68 -13.57 -6.77
CA ARG A 73 41.49 -14.77 -6.98
C ARG A 73 42.32 -14.69 -8.26
N GLY A 74 43.61 -14.45 -8.05
CA GLY A 74 44.67 -15.11 -8.81
C GLY A 74 45.42 -14.24 -9.80
N ASN A 75 46.48 -13.56 -9.34
CA ASN A 75 47.84 -13.91 -9.77
C ASN A 75 48.89 -13.25 -8.86
N THR A 76 49.27 -13.96 -7.80
CA THR A 76 50.64 -13.86 -7.26
C THR A 76 51.40 -15.05 -7.83
N CYS A 77 52.20 -14.82 -8.86
CA CYS A 77 53.37 -15.56 -9.32
C CYS A 77 54.12 -14.65 -10.29
#